data_AF-A0A8X6T9Y7-F1
#
_entry.id   AF-A0A8X6T9Y7-F1
#
_cell.length_a   1.000
_cell.length_b   1.000
_cell.length_c   1.000
_cell.angle_alpha   90.00
_cell.angle_beta   90.00
_cell.angle_gamma   90.00
#
_symmetry.space_group_name_H-M   'P 1'
#
loop_
_entity.id
_entity.type
_entity.pdbx_description
1 polymer ?
#
loop_
_entity_poly.entity_id
_entity_poly.type
_entity_poly.pdbx_seq_one_letter_code
_entity_poly.pdbx_strand_id
1 'polypeptide(L)'
;MSFKALKTIEGVVHPTFQAVCRALGLLEDDTHWDSTLEEASIFNSAFKIRDLFAIMIVVFEVGDPIKLWEKYRESLSEDIRRRIERDNRNIELVVDIVYNQCLILLEDIVTLMSGKSLLHFGLPEPIRKQSFVINNRKYMSELAYDVSRLIQVVSVGVSKFNHDQKKVYDNVLNSVDSNSGC
;
A
#
# COMPACT_ATOMS: atom_id res chain seq x y z
N MET A 1 -36.83 4.77 32.80
CA MET A 1 -35.40 4.98 32.47
C MET A 1 -35.32 5.69 31.12
N SER A 2 -34.54 6.76 31.01
CA SER A 2 -34.28 7.46 29.74
C SER A 2 -33.01 6.89 29.09
N PHE A 3 -32.93 6.87 27.75
CA PHE A 3 -31.70 6.53 27.03
C PHE A 3 -30.48 7.37 27.46
N LYS A 4 -30.72 8.58 27.99
CA LYS A 4 -29.68 9.42 28.59
C LYS A 4 -29.10 8.82 29.87
N ALA A 5 -29.93 8.14 30.69
CA ALA A 5 -29.46 7.49 31.90
C ALA A 5 -28.54 6.28 31.60
N LEU A 6 -28.75 5.60 30.47
CA LEU A 6 -27.85 4.54 29.98
C LEU A 6 -26.49 5.09 29.50
N LYS A 7 -26.39 6.40 29.24
CA LYS A 7 -25.15 7.08 28.87
C LYS A 7 -24.43 7.73 30.05
N THR A 8 -24.94 7.60 31.28
CA THR A 8 -24.41 8.30 32.45
C THR A 8 -23.75 7.34 33.43
N ILE A 9 -22.47 7.55 33.72
CA ILE A 9 -21.72 6.84 34.77
C ILE A 9 -21.28 7.87 35.80
N GLU A 10 -21.63 7.66 37.07
CA GLU A 10 -21.26 8.56 38.18
C GLU A 10 -21.57 10.06 37.93
N GLY A 11 -22.63 10.35 37.18
CA GLY A 11 -23.03 11.72 36.82
C GLY A 11 -22.38 12.30 35.57
N VAL A 12 -21.43 11.59 34.94
CA VAL A 12 -20.78 11.97 33.67
C VAL A 12 -21.53 11.33 32.50
N VAL A 13 -21.98 12.16 31.55
CA VAL A 13 -22.65 11.70 30.32
C VAL A 13 -21.60 11.41 29.24
N HIS A 14 -21.54 10.16 28.79
CA HIS A 14 -20.65 9.72 27.72
C HIS A 14 -21.30 9.88 26.34
N PRO A 15 -20.51 10.16 25.29
CA PRO A 15 -21.04 10.46 23.95
C PRO A 15 -21.68 9.22 23.28
N THR A 16 -21.19 8.02 23.56
CA THR A 16 -21.65 6.76 22.95
C THR A 16 -21.86 5.68 24.00
N PHE A 17 -22.65 4.65 23.67
CA PHE A 17 -22.83 3.48 24.54
C PHE A 17 -21.52 2.69 24.70
N GLN A 18 -20.69 2.64 23.66
CA GLN A 18 -19.35 2.05 23.73
C GLN A 18 -18.46 2.79 24.73
N ALA A 19 -18.53 4.12 24.78
CA ALA A 19 -17.78 4.92 25.76
C ALA A 19 -18.24 4.65 27.20
N VAL A 20 -19.52 4.36 27.42
CA VAL A 20 -20.03 3.87 28.71
C VAL A 20 -19.46 2.50 29.03
N CYS A 21 -19.55 1.53 28.11
CA CYS A 21 -19.01 0.19 28.33
C CYS A 21 -17.50 0.23 28.64
N ARG A 22 -16.75 1.12 27.97
CA ARG A 22 -15.32 1.34 28.25
C ARG A 22 -15.09 1.90 29.65
N ALA A 23 -15.84 2.92 30.06
CA ALA A 23 -15.73 3.53 31.39
C ALA A 23 -16.19 2.59 32.52
N LEU A 24 -17.09 1.63 32.24
CA LEU A 24 -17.48 0.57 33.18
C LEU A 24 -16.47 -0.60 33.23
N GLY A 25 -15.40 -0.57 32.43
CA GLY A 25 -14.44 -1.69 32.33
C GLY A 25 -15.05 -2.96 31.74
N LEU A 26 -16.13 -2.84 30.96
CA LEU A 26 -16.81 -3.97 30.31
C LEU A 26 -16.21 -4.33 28.96
N LEU A 27 -15.32 -3.48 28.43
CA LEU A 27 -14.54 -3.77 27.24
C LEU A 27 -13.13 -4.17 27.68
N GLU A 28 -12.58 -5.22 27.08
CA GLU A 28 -11.16 -5.54 27.23
C GLU A 28 -10.32 -4.32 26.84
N ASP A 29 -9.24 -4.10 27.58
CA ASP A 29 -8.29 -3.07 27.25
C ASP A 29 -7.54 -3.47 25.98
N ASP A 30 -7.50 -2.58 24.98
CA ASP A 30 -6.82 -2.81 23.70
C ASP A 30 -5.27 -2.91 23.88
N THR A 31 -4.77 -2.93 25.12
CA THR A 31 -3.34 -3.06 25.47
C THR A 31 -2.72 -4.33 24.94
N HIS A 32 -3.45 -5.44 24.91
CA HIS A 32 -2.91 -6.68 24.34
C HIS A 32 -2.67 -6.56 22.82
N TRP A 33 -3.56 -5.88 22.10
CA TRP A 33 -3.44 -5.61 20.67
C TRP A 33 -2.26 -4.69 20.37
N ASP A 34 -2.07 -3.69 21.22
CA ASP A 34 -0.93 -2.77 21.16
C ASP A 34 0.40 -3.52 21.34
N SER A 35 0.55 -4.31 22.40
CA SER A 35 1.76 -5.11 22.63
C SER A 35 2.04 -6.10 21.50
N THR A 36 0.98 -6.74 20.99
CA THR A 36 1.11 -7.70 19.88
C THR A 36 1.62 -7.02 18.60
N LEU A 37 1.09 -5.84 18.26
CA LEU A 37 1.55 -5.08 17.09
C LEU A 37 2.93 -4.48 17.30
N GLU A 38 3.28 -4.09 18.52
CA GLU A 38 4.62 -3.63 18.88
C GLU A 38 5.66 -4.74 18.64
N GLU A 39 5.45 -5.94 19.18
CA GLU A 39 6.32 -7.08 18.94
C GLU A 39 6.40 -7.42 17.45
N ALA A 40 5.25 -7.48 16.77
CA ALA A 40 5.21 -7.78 15.35
C ALA A 40 5.98 -6.73 14.52
N SER A 41 5.93 -5.46 14.92
CA SER A 41 6.64 -4.37 14.23
C SER A 41 8.17 -4.50 14.28
N ILE A 42 8.70 -5.20 15.28
CA ILE A 42 10.13 -5.43 15.48
C ILE A 42 10.59 -6.66 14.69
N PHE A 43 9.79 -7.74 14.70
CA PHE A 43 10.23 -9.05 14.21
C PHE A 43 9.71 -9.43 12.82
N ASN A 44 8.67 -8.77 12.32
CA ASN A 44 8.00 -9.15 11.08
C ASN A 44 8.14 -8.11 9.96
N SER A 45 7.88 -8.55 8.73
CA SER A 45 7.80 -7.66 7.58
C SER A 45 6.47 -6.88 7.57
N ALA A 46 6.47 -5.70 6.96
CA ALA A 46 5.27 -4.86 6.78
C ALA A 46 4.09 -5.64 6.19
N PHE A 47 4.35 -6.54 5.25
CA PHE A 47 3.33 -7.44 4.70
C PHE A 47 2.67 -8.32 5.78
N LYS A 48 3.46 -8.97 6.63
CA LYS A 48 2.95 -9.84 7.69
C LYS A 48 2.23 -9.07 8.79
N ILE A 49 2.70 -7.86 9.09
CA ILE A 49 2.03 -6.99 10.07
C ILE A 49 0.67 -6.53 9.51
N ARG A 50 0.55 -6.26 8.21
CA ARG A 50 -0.75 -5.96 7.57
C ARG A 50 -1.73 -7.13 7.65
N ASP A 51 -1.27 -8.36 7.38
CA ASP A 51 -2.11 -9.56 7.52
C ASP A 51 -2.64 -9.69 8.96
N LEU A 52 -1.74 -9.55 9.94
CA LEU A 52 -2.10 -9.60 11.36
C LEU A 52 -3.11 -8.51 11.73
N PHE A 53 -2.85 -7.27 11.33
CA PHE A 53 -3.76 -6.15 11.58
C PHE A 53 -5.14 -6.38 10.97
N ALA A 54 -5.21 -6.91 9.74
CA ALA A 54 -6.47 -7.24 9.08
C ALA A 54 -7.23 -8.33 9.85
N ILE A 55 -6.55 -9.38 10.32
CA ILE A 55 -7.16 -10.43 11.16
C ILE A 55 -7.70 -9.81 12.44
N MET A 56 -6.93 -8.92 13.08
CA MET A 56 -7.34 -8.29 14.34
C MET A 56 -8.65 -7.54 14.20
N ILE A 57 -8.77 -6.66 13.20
CA ILE A 57 -9.98 -5.85 13.03
C ILE A 57 -11.18 -6.65 12.54
N VAL A 58 -10.96 -7.76 11.79
CA VAL A 58 -12.05 -8.60 11.29
C VAL A 58 -12.56 -9.59 12.33
N VAL A 59 -11.68 -10.16 13.15
CA VAL A 59 -12.00 -11.30 14.03
C VAL A 59 -12.19 -10.89 15.49
N PHE A 60 -11.40 -9.95 16.00
CA PHE A 60 -11.28 -9.72 17.46
C PHE A 60 -12.02 -8.50 18.00
N GLU A 61 -12.96 -7.92 17.23
CA GLU A 61 -13.76 -6.75 17.63
C GLU A 61 -12.93 -5.65 18.35
N VAL A 62 -11.79 -5.29 17.77
CA VAL A 62 -10.87 -4.28 18.30
C VAL A 62 -11.61 -3.00 18.67
N GLY A 63 -11.42 -2.51 19.89
CA GLY A 63 -12.20 -1.41 20.44
C GLY A 63 -11.94 -0.08 19.74
N ASP A 64 -10.69 0.20 19.38
CA ASP A 64 -10.26 1.41 18.66
C ASP A 64 -9.25 1.11 17.53
N PRO A 65 -9.72 0.63 16.36
CA PRO A 65 -8.86 0.26 15.24
C PRO A 65 -8.08 1.44 14.67
N ILE A 66 -8.66 2.64 14.67
CA ILE A 66 -8.03 3.85 14.13
C ILE A 66 -6.82 4.25 14.97
N LYS A 67 -6.88 4.12 16.30
CA LYS A 67 -5.74 4.38 17.18
C LYS A 67 -4.57 3.45 16.89
N LEU A 68 -4.83 2.15 16.68
CA LEU A 68 -3.78 1.19 16.32
C LEU A 68 -3.22 1.49 14.93
N TRP A 69 -4.07 1.79 13.95
CA TRP A 69 -3.63 2.22 12.62
C TRP A 69 -2.69 3.42 12.69
N GLU A 70 -3.08 4.50 13.37
CA GLU A 70 -2.27 5.72 13.48
C GLU A 70 -0.92 5.45 14.16
N LYS A 71 -0.87 4.56 15.15
CA LYS A 71 0.36 4.19 15.85
C LYS A 71 1.30 3.34 14.98
N TYR A 72 0.76 2.38 14.22
CA TYR A 72 1.55 1.38 13.50
C TYR A 72 1.62 1.57 11.98
N ARG A 73 0.99 2.61 11.40
CA ARG A 73 0.96 2.85 9.94
C ARG A 73 2.33 2.95 9.30
N GLU A 74 3.35 3.41 10.04
CA GLU A 74 4.74 3.43 9.56
C GLU A 74 5.27 2.02 9.32
N SER A 75 5.16 1.15 10.32
CA SER A 75 5.58 -0.25 10.22
C SER A 75 4.75 -1.02 9.19
N LEU A 76 3.44 -0.74 9.14
CA LEU A 76 2.51 -1.31 8.16
C LEU A 76 2.81 -0.89 6.73
N SER A 77 3.48 0.24 6.49
CA SER A 77 3.73 0.80 5.15
C SER A 77 5.22 0.86 4.77
N GLU A 78 6.09 0.26 5.60
CA GLU A 78 7.53 0.38 5.49
C GLU A 78 8.09 -0.11 4.14
N ASP A 79 7.56 -1.21 3.61
CA ASP A 79 7.95 -1.75 2.31
C ASP A 79 7.54 -0.85 1.15
N ILE A 80 6.39 -0.18 1.26
CA ILE A 80 5.91 0.82 0.30
C ILE A 80 6.81 2.04 0.33
N ARG A 81 7.13 2.56 1.53
CA ARG A 81 8.05 3.68 1.73
C ARG A 81 9.40 3.39 1.10
N ARG A 82 10.02 2.24 1.43
CA ARG A 82 11.29 1.78 0.88
C ARG A 82 11.27 1.67 -0.65
N ARG A 83 10.17 1.21 -1.23
CA ARG A 83 10.02 1.14 -2.69
C ARG A 83 10.02 2.52 -3.33
N ILE A 84 9.34 3.49 -2.72
CA ILE A 84 9.26 4.88 -3.22
C ILE A 84 10.61 5.60 -3.06
N GLU A 85 11.31 5.36 -1.95
CA GLU A 85 12.67 5.85 -1.71
C GLU A 85 13.64 5.40 -2.81
N ARG A 86 13.62 4.11 -3.15
CA ARG A 86 14.46 3.54 -4.21
C ARG A 86 14.18 4.17 -5.57
N ASP A 87 12.96 4.63 -5.80
CA ASP A 87 12.55 5.28 -7.05
C ASP A 87 12.91 6.79 -7.08
N ASN A 88 13.77 7.25 -6.15
CA ASN A 88 14.27 8.63 -5.99
C ASN A 88 13.18 9.70 -5.87
N ARG A 89 12.07 9.39 -5.19
CA ARG A 89 11.03 10.38 -4.88
C ARG A 89 11.26 10.97 -3.50
N ASN A 90 11.11 12.29 -3.36
CA ASN A 90 11.16 12.96 -2.06
C ASN A 90 9.97 12.49 -1.20
N ILE A 91 10.26 11.68 -0.16
CA ILE A 91 9.27 10.98 0.66
C ILE A 91 8.31 11.93 1.35
N GLU A 92 8.79 13.08 1.83
CA GLU A 92 7.98 14.06 2.56
C GLU A 92 6.80 14.56 1.71
N LEU A 93 6.96 14.60 0.39
CA LEU A 93 5.90 15.01 -0.55
C LEU A 93 4.91 13.89 -0.91
N VAL A 94 5.16 12.65 -0.48
CA VAL A 94 4.38 11.45 -0.85
C VAL A 94 3.97 10.61 0.38
N VAL A 95 4.11 11.10 1.61
CA VAL A 95 3.68 10.40 2.84
C VAL A 95 2.21 9.99 2.77
N ASP A 96 1.32 10.92 2.39
CA ASP A 96 -0.10 10.62 2.20
C ASP A 96 -0.33 9.51 1.17
N ILE A 97 0.53 9.45 0.14
CA ILE A 97 0.46 8.44 -0.91
C ILE A 97 0.93 7.07 -0.39
N VAL A 98 1.95 7.03 0.47
CA VAL A 98 2.42 5.81 1.14
C VAL A 98 1.29 5.21 1.97
N TYR A 99 0.69 6.02 2.85
CA TYR A 99 -0.38 5.54 3.73
C TYR A 99 -1.63 5.15 2.94
N ASN A 100 -2.02 5.94 1.96
CA ASN A 100 -3.15 5.60 1.08
C ASN A 100 -2.91 4.27 0.37
N GLN A 101 -1.70 4.03 -0.13
CA GLN A 101 -1.38 2.75 -0.78
C GLN A 101 -1.39 1.58 0.22
N CYS A 102 -0.96 1.80 1.46
CA CYS A 102 -1.09 0.82 2.52
C CYS A 102 -2.56 0.50 2.83
N LEU A 103 -3.43 1.51 2.89
CA LEU A 103 -4.86 1.34 3.07
C LEU A 103 -5.51 0.56 1.92
N ILE A 104 -5.07 0.75 0.67
CA ILE A 104 -5.56 -0.05 -0.47
C ILE A 104 -5.24 -1.54 -0.27
N LEU A 105 -3.98 -1.85 0.06
CA LEU A 105 -3.56 -3.23 0.29
C LEU A 105 -4.31 -3.86 1.47
N LEU A 106 -4.50 -3.08 2.53
CA LEU A 106 -5.25 -3.53 3.70
C LEU A 106 -6.73 -3.77 3.35
N GLU A 107 -7.35 -2.88 2.58
CA GLU A 107 -8.74 -3.02 2.14
C GLU A 107 -8.91 -4.28 1.29
N ASP A 108 -7.97 -4.60 0.41
CA ASP A 108 -8.01 -5.81 -0.40
C ASP A 108 -8.02 -7.07 0.50
N ILE A 109 -7.20 -7.12 1.56
CA ILE A 109 -7.16 -8.23 2.52
C ILE A 109 -8.48 -8.32 3.31
N VAL A 110 -8.96 -7.19 3.85
CA VAL A 110 -10.17 -7.13 4.68
C VAL A 110 -11.43 -7.49 3.89
N THR A 111 -11.53 -7.00 2.66
CA THR A 111 -12.65 -7.30 1.75
C THR A 111 -12.64 -8.79 1.40
N LEU A 112 -11.48 -9.39 1.18
CA LEU A 112 -11.36 -10.82 0.92
C LEU A 112 -11.83 -11.68 2.11
N MET A 113 -11.51 -11.27 3.34
CA MET A 113 -11.87 -12.03 4.54
C MET A 113 -13.32 -11.86 4.98
N SER A 114 -13.87 -10.65 4.85
CA SER A 114 -15.15 -10.28 5.48
C SER A 114 -16.23 -9.81 4.49
N GLY A 115 -15.85 -9.45 3.27
CA GLY A 115 -16.73 -8.80 2.28
C GLY A 115 -17.10 -7.35 2.61
N LYS A 116 -16.49 -6.75 3.65
CA LYS A 116 -16.79 -5.39 4.12
C LYS A 116 -15.63 -4.44 3.85
N SER A 117 -15.92 -3.15 3.75
CA SER A 117 -14.90 -2.10 3.56
C SER A 117 -14.18 -1.74 4.86
N LEU A 118 -13.05 -1.04 4.76
CA LEU A 118 -12.33 -0.51 5.92
C LEU A 118 -13.17 0.45 6.77
N LEU A 119 -14.07 1.20 6.13
CA LEU A 119 -14.98 2.12 6.81
C LEU A 119 -15.88 1.39 7.81
N HIS A 120 -16.28 0.15 7.51
CA HIS A 120 -17.09 -0.66 8.43
C HIS A 120 -16.38 -0.90 9.77
N PHE A 121 -15.05 -0.99 9.75
CA PHE A 121 -14.21 -1.20 10.92
C PHE A 121 -13.69 0.11 11.53
N GLY A 122 -14.22 1.27 11.10
CA GLY A 122 -13.82 2.57 11.64
C GLY A 122 -12.48 3.10 11.11
N LEU A 123 -11.99 2.56 10.00
CA LEU A 123 -10.76 3.01 9.35
C LEU A 123 -11.03 3.93 8.14
N PRO A 124 -10.03 4.72 7.68
CA PRO A 124 -10.19 5.61 6.53
C PRO A 124 -10.37 4.82 5.23
N GLU A 125 -11.24 5.31 4.34
CA GLU A 125 -11.39 4.72 3.00
C GLU A 125 -10.20 5.11 2.10
N PRO A 126 -9.62 4.15 1.36
CA PRO A 126 -8.52 4.45 0.46
C PRO A 126 -8.99 5.12 -0.85
N ILE A 127 -8.17 6.04 -1.35
CA ILE A 127 -8.34 6.69 -2.64
C ILE A 127 -7.65 5.85 -3.72
N ARG A 128 -8.40 4.97 -4.38
CA ARG A 128 -7.88 4.05 -5.42
C ARG A 128 -7.42 4.75 -6.70
N LYS A 129 -7.89 5.97 -6.99
CA LYS A 129 -7.45 6.74 -8.19
C LYS A 129 -5.94 7.06 -8.18
N GLN A 130 -5.31 7.10 -7.01
CA GLN A 130 -3.89 7.39 -6.83
C GLN A 130 -2.97 6.18 -7.15
N SER A 131 -3.49 4.94 -7.12
CA SER A 131 -2.67 3.71 -7.16
C SER A 131 -2.05 3.40 -8.54
N PHE A 132 -2.71 3.87 -9.61
CA PHE A 132 -2.25 3.69 -10.99
C PHE A 132 -0.87 4.32 -11.25
N VAL A 133 -0.52 5.39 -10.54
CA VAL A 133 0.70 6.17 -10.77
C VAL A 133 1.97 5.46 -10.27
N ILE A 134 1.83 4.53 -9.31
CA ILE A 134 2.99 3.87 -8.68
C ILE A 134 3.18 2.45 -9.21
N ASN A 135 2.11 1.68 -9.38
CA ASN A 135 2.24 0.26 -9.75
C ASN A 135 2.61 0.05 -11.21
N ASN A 136 2.20 0.94 -12.12
CA ASN A 136 2.50 0.82 -13.55
C ASN A 136 3.82 1.47 -13.98
N ARG A 137 4.61 2.07 -13.08
CA ARG A 137 5.77 2.86 -13.53
C ARG A 137 6.89 2.02 -14.14
N LYS A 138 7.19 0.81 -13.65
CA LYS A 138 8.20 -0.05 -14.30
C LYS A 138 7.78 -0.41 -15.72
N TYR A 139 6.53 -0.82 -15.89
CA TYR A 139 5.93 -1.06 -17.20
C TYR A 139 5.95 0.18 -18.09
N MET A 140 5.56 1.34 -17.56
CA MET A 140 5.59 2.61 -18.30
C MET A 140 7.01 3.10 -18.59
N SER A 141 8.00 2.79 -17.74
CA SER A 141 9.41 3.11 -17.95
C SER A 141 10.05 2.19 -19.00
N GLU A 142 9.61 0.94 -19.09
CA GLU A 142 9.97 0.05 -20.20
C GLU A 142 9.34 0.51 -21.51
N LEU A 143 8.18 1.18 -21.48
CA LEU A 143 7.54 1.69 -22.70
C LEU A 143 7.97 3.11 -23.08
N ALA A 144 8.49 3.90 -22.14
CA ALA A 144 8.88 5.29 -22.36
C ALA A 144 10.34 5.43 -22.85
N TYR A 145 10.71 4.67 -23.89
CA TYR A 145 11.99 4.87 -24.55
C TYR A 145 12.03 6.24 -25.26
N ASP A 146 13.15 6.95 -25.13
CA ASP A 146 13.44 8.12 -25.94
C ASP A 146 13.81 7.67 -27.37
N VAL A 147 12.78 7.56 -28.21
CA VAL A 147 12.90 7.10 -29.60
C VAL A 147 13.87 7.98 -30.39
N SER A 148 13.86 9.29 -30.16
CA SER A 148 14.76 10.24 -30.83
C SER A 148 16.22 9.97 -30.50
N ARG A 149 16.52 9.75 -29.21
CA ARG A 149 17.87 9.37 -28.76
C ARG A 149 18.28 7.99 -29.29
N LEU A 150 17.38 7.01 -29.28
CA LEU A 150 17.67 5.67 -29.79
C LEU A 150 17.98 5.68 -31.28
N ILE A 151 17.23 6.43 -32.09
CA ILE A 151 17.50 6.62 -33.52
C ILE A 151 18.90 7.23 -33.72
N GLN A 152 19.26 8.23 -32.91
CA GLN A 152 20.59 8.86 -33.00
C GLN A 152 21.73 7.90 -32.63
N VAL A 153 21.55 7.08 -31.59
CA VAL A 153 22.53 6.04 -31.19
C VAL A 153 22.69 5.01 -32.31
N VAL A 154 21.59 4.57 -32.91
CA VAL A 154 21.60 3.64 -34.04
C VAL A 154 22.29 4.26 -35.25
N SER A 155 21.98 5.50 -35.63
CA SER A 155 22.59 6.14 -36.80
C SER A 155 24.11 6.30 -36.65
N VAL A 156 24.58 6.69 -35.47
CA VAL A 156 26.02 6.84 -35.17
C VAL A 156 26.71 5.48 -35.03
N GLY A 157 26.02 4.47 -34.51
CA GLY A 157 26.55 3.11 -34.37
C GLY A 157 26.72 2.43 -35.72
N VAL A 158 25.67 2.45 -36.55
CA VAL A 158 25.65 1.83 -37.88
C VAL A 158 26.68 2.48 -38.80
N SER A 159 26.93 3.79 -38.67
CA SER A 159 27.97 4.46 -39.47
C SER A 159 29.40 4.00 -39.15
N LYS A 160 29.61 3.27 -38.05
CA LYS A 160 30.92 2.74 -37.63
C LYS A 160 31.09 1.25 -37.93
N PHE A 161 30.09 0.59 -38.50
CA PHE A 161 30.14 -0.85 -38.73
C PHE A 161 31.10 -1.22 -39.85
N ASN A 162 31.79 -2.34 -39.66
CA ASN A 162 32.47 -3.02 -40.76
C ASN A 162 31.47 -3.84 -41.59
N HIS A 163 31.95 -4.38 -42.72
CA HIS A 163 31.10 -5.12 -43.67
C HIS A 163 30.31 -6.27 -43.03
N ASP A 164 30.96 -7.05 -42.16
CA ASP A 164 30.33 -8.24 -41.58
C ASP A 164 29.34 -7.89 -40.46
N GLN A 165 29.64 -6.87 -39.66
CA GLN A 165 28.72 -6.32 -38.65
C GLN A 165 27.48 -5.73 -39.29
N LYS A 166 27.64 -5.00 -40.42
CA LYS A 166 26.53 -4.44 -41.17
C LYS A 166 25.66 -5.53 -41.78
N LYS A 167 26.27 -6.58 -42.34
CA LYS A 167 25.55 -7.72 -42.89
C LYS A 167 24.70 -8.45 -41.83
N VAL A 168 25.22 -8.63 -40.61
CA VAL A 168 24.46 -9.21 -39.50
C VAL A 168 23.32 -8.29 -39.06
N TYR A 169 23.58 -6.99 -38.93
CA TYR A 169 22.58 -6.00 -38.55
C TYR A 169 21.41 -5.95 -39.54
N ASP A 170 21.70 -5.87 -40.84
CA ASP A 170 20.70 -5.82 -41.90
C ASP A 170 19.87 -7.12 -41.96
N ASN A 171 20.50 -8.29 -41.74
CA ASN A 171 19.80 -9.57 -41.68
C ASN A 171 18.82 -9.65 -40.50
N VAL A 172 19.21 -9.14 -39.32
CA VAL A 172 18.34 -9.12 -38.14
C VAL A 172 17.16 -8.18 -38.36
N LEU A 173 17.39 -6.98 -38.91
CA LEU A 173 16.30 -6.05 -39.25
C LEU A 173 15.32 -6.66 -40.25
N ASN A 174 15.84 -7.25 -41.33
CA ASN A 174 15.01 -7.87 -42.35
C ASN A 174 14.17 -9.01 -41.77
N SER A 175 14.73 -9.85 -40.90
CA SER A 175 14.00 -10.95 -40.22
C SER A 175 12.85 -10.44 -39.33
N VAL A 176 13.08 -9.32 -38.63
CA VAL A 176 12.05 -8.65 -37.80
C VAL A 176 10.95 -8.06 -38.69
N ASP A 177 11.31 -7.39 -39.78
CA ASP A 177 10.36 -6.76 -40.72
C ASP A 177 9.54 -7.79 -41.51
N SER A 178 10.12 -8.94 -41.87
CA SER A 178 9.41 -10.03 -42.55
C SER A 178 8.67 -10.98 -41.60
N ASN A 179 8.70 -10.73 -40.29
CA ASN A 179 8.12 -11.57 -39.23
C ASN A 179 8.51 -13.06 -39.34
N SER A 180 9.61 -13.33 -40.03
CA SER A 180 10.21 -14.65 -40.16
C SER A 180 11.28 -14.72 -39.11
N GLY A 181 10.86 -15.02 -37.88
CA GLY A 181 11.78 -15.31 -36.78
C GLY A 181 12.78 -16.40 -37.20
N CYS A 182 13.97 -16.34 -36.62
CA CYS A 182 15.04 -17.32 -36.86
C CYS A 182 14.56 -18.77 -36.75
#